data_AF-A0A2E4EIJ8-F1
#
_entry.id   AF-A0A2E4EIJ8-F1
#
_cell.length_a   1.000
_cell.length_b   1.000
_cell.length_c   1.000
_cell.angle_alpha   90.00
_cell.angle_beta   90.00
_cell.angle_gamma   90.00
#
_symmetry.space_group_name_H-M   'P 1'
#
loop_
_entity.id
_entity.type
_entity.pdbx_description
1 polymer ?
#
loop_
_entity_poly.entity_id
_entity_poly.type
_entity_poly.pdbx_seq_one_letter_code
_entity_poly.pdbx_strand_id
1 'polypeptide(L)' 'MFKEGQKLRFINAKGIRNPHLKEKLGEPCEAVGDSYTYGKTLVRFNDGKYNPSFNVANERLEHLVTLEQRE' A
#
# COMPACT_ATOMS: atom_id res chain seq x y z
N MET A 1 0.40 -5.44 -11.23
CA MET A 1 1.46 -4.93 -10.35
C MET A 1 1.44 -3.42 -10.46
N PHE A 2 1.60 -2.73 -9.34
CA PHE A 2 1.60 -1.26 -9.29
C PHE A 2 3.00 -0.73 -9.60
N LYS A 3 3.06 0.38 -10.32
CA LYS A 3 4.32 1.05 -10.68
C LYS A 3 4.87 1.84 -9.50
N GLU A 4 6.19 1.96 -9.42
CA GLU A 4 6.86 2.87 -8.48
C GLU A 4 6.29 4.30 -8.58
N GLY A 5 6.09 4.95 -7.44
CA GLY A 5 5.49 6.28 -7.30
C GLY A 5 3.96 6.31 -7.36
N GLN A 6 3.28 5.18 -7.56
CA GLN A 6 1.81 5.16 -7.52
C GLN A 6 1.29 5.33 -6.10
N LYS A 7 0.36 6.28 -5.93
CA LYS A 7 -0.40 6.45 -4.68
C LYS A 7 -1.47 5.36 -4.59
N LEU A 8 -1.39 4.58 -3.53
CA LEU A 8 -2.25 3.46 -3.25
C LEU A 8 -2.89 3.60 -1.87
N ARG A 9 -3.86 2.75 -1.60
CA ARG A 9 -4.47 2.58 -0.29
C ARG A 9 -4.44 1.12 0.09
N PHE A 10 -4.06 0.83 1.32
CA PHE A 10 -4.15 -0.52 1.83
C PHE A 10 -5.58 -0.82 2.27
N ILE A 11 -6.29 -1.72 1.57
CA ILE A 11 -7.74 -1.91 1.70
C ILE A 11 -8.15 -3.19 2.42
N ASN A 12 -7.25 -4.14 2.66
CA ASN A 12 -7.61 -5.43 3.26
C ASN A 12 -6.51 -6.06 4.11
N ALA A 13 -6.75 -6.21 5.42
CA ALA A 13 -5.84 -6.83 6.38
C ALA A 13 -6.16 -8.29 6.76
N LYS A 14 -7.13 -8.92 6.09
CA LYS A 14 -7.55 -10.30 6.38
C LYS A 14 -6.37 -11.27 6.23
N GLY A 15 -6.13 -12.08 7.26
CA GLY A 15 -5.06 -13.09 7.27
C GLY A 15 -3.63 -12.55 7.41
N ILE A 16 -3.44 -11.23 7.65
CA ILE A 16 -2.12 -10.68 7.97
C ILE A 16 -1.71 -11.12 9.38
N ARG A 17 -0.43 -11.48 9.55
CA ARG A 17 0.15 -11.80 10.87
C ARG A 17 0.95 -10.64 11.46
N ASN A 18 1.45 -9.72 10.63
CA ASN A 18 2.21 -8.56 11.07
C ASN A 18 1.26 -7.51 11.69
N PRO A 19 1.37 -7.21 13.00
CA PRO A 19 0.50 -6.24 13.66
C PRO A 19 0.64 -4.83 13.07
N HIS A 20 1.86 -4.38 12.79
CA HIS A 20 2.11 -3.03 12.27
C HIS A 20 1.44 -2.81 10.90
N LEU A 21 1.41 -3.83 10.06
CA LEU A 21 0.74 -3.73 8.76
C LEU A 21 -0.79 -3.71 8.92
N LYS A 22 -1.35 -4.40 9.92
CA LYS A 22 -2.80 -4.32 10.21
C LYS A 22 -3.21 -2.91 10.62
N GLU A 23 -2.38 -2.22 11.40
CA GLU A 23 -2.64 -0.86 11.87
C GLU A 23 -2.67 0.16 10.73
N LYS A 24 -2.04 -0.14 9.59
CA LYS A 24 -2.08 0.71 8.39
C LYS A 24 -3.29 0.47 7.50
N LEU A 25 -4.27 -0.34 7.91
CA LEU A 25 -5.48 -0.58 7.12
C LEU A 25 -6.25 0.73 6.90
N GLY A 26 -6.50 1.05 5.65
CA GLY A 26 -7.14 2.29 5.24
C GLY A 26 -6.17 3.47 5.06
N GLU A 27 -4.90 3.32 5.40
CA GLU A 27 -3.91 4.39 5.23
C GLU A 27 -3.43 4.50 3.78
N PRO A 28 -3.14 5.73 3.31
CA PRO A 28 -2.49 5.95 2.04
C PRO A 28 -1.04 5.44 2.09
N CYS A 29 -0.59 4.85 1.00
CA CYS A 29 0.77 4.38 0.83
C CYS A 29 1.25 4.65 -0.61
N GLU A 30 2.55 4.54 -0.82
CA GLU A 30 3.16 4.71 -2.13
C GLU A 30 3.85 3.42 -2.53
N ALA A 31 3.63 2.98 -3.78
CA ALA A 31 4.41 1.89 -4.34
C ALA A 31 5.87 2.35 -4.51
N VAL A 32 6.80 1.65 -3.87
CA VAL A 32 8.25 1.89 -4.00
C VAL A 32 8.91 0.88 -4.93
N GLY A 33 8.12 -0.01 -5.54
CA GLY A 33 8.59 -0.98 -6.52
C GLY A 33 7.88 -2.33 -6.42
N ASP A 34 8.25 -3.22 -7.33
CA ASP A 34 7.73 -4.58 -7.36
C ASP A 34 8.48 -5.48 -6.37
N SER A 35 7.76 -6.34 -5.67
CA SER A 35 8.39 -7.37 -4.85
C SER A 35 8.88 -8.51 -5.74
N TYR A 36 10.04 -9.11 -5.41
CA TYR A 36 10.53 -10.33 -6.06
C TYR A 36 9.55 -11.52 -5.99
N THR A 37 8.56 -11.44 -5.10
CA THR A 37 7.47 -12.44 -5.02
C THR A 37 6.32 -12.02 -5.93
N TYR A 38 6.02 -12.83 -6.95
CA TYR A 38 4.85 -12.66 -7.84
C TYR A 38 3.58 -12.29 -7.05
N GLY A 39 2.89 -11.24 -7.49
CA GLY A 39 1.61 -10.82 -6.92
C GLY A 39 1.67 -9.89 -5.69
N LYS A 40 2.86 -9.39 -5.32
CA LYS A 40 3.02 -8.41 -4.24
C LYS A 40 3.74 -7.15 -4.73
N THR A 41 3.39 -6.02 -4.14
CA THR A 41 4.05 -4.72 -4.34
C THR A 41 4.67 -4.29 -3.01
N LEU A 42 5.89 -3.76 -3.07
CA LEU A 42 6.50 -3.11 -1.91
C LEU A 42 5.89 -1.71 -1.80
N VAL A 43 5.23 -1.44 -0.69
CA VAL A 43 4.60 -0.14 -0.43
C VAL A 43 5.23 0.53 0.79
N ARG A 44 5.39 1.84 0.74
CA ARG A 44 5.85 2.68 1.84
C ARG A 44 4.68 3.47 2.39
N PHE A 45 4.47 3.38 3.71
CA PHE A 45 3.49 4.21 4.41
C PHE A 45 4.19 5.45 4.93
N ASN A 46 3.55 6.61 4.79
CA ASN A 46 4.10 7.86 5.28
C ASN A 46 3.73 8.03 6.77
N ASP A 47 4.58 7.49 7.64
CA ASP A 47 4.37 7.49 9.10
C ASP A 47 5.30 8.51 9.80
N GLY A 48 5.51 9.66 9.15
CA GLY A 48 6.42 10.70 9.61
C GLY A 48 7.87 10.23 9.67
N LYS A 49 8.41 10.00 10.88
CA LYS A 49 9.84 9.76 11.10
C LYS A 49 10.32 8.38 10.60
N TYR A 50 9.44 7.38 10.51
CA TYR A 50 9.85 5.98 10.33
C TYR A 50 9.48 5.33 8.99
N ASN A 51 8.74 6.01 8.10
CA ASN A 51 8.42 5.60 6.72
C ASN A 51 8.50 4.08 6.43
N PRO A 52 7.72 3.25 7.15
CA PRO A 52 7.88 1.81 7.09
C PRO A 52 7.45 1.28 5.72
N SER A 53 8.19 0.29 5.23
CA SER A 53 7.92 -0.35 3.94
C SER A 53 7.50 -1.81 4.13
N PHE A 54 6.44 -2.25 3.46
CA PHE A 54 5.88 -3.59 3.58
C PHE A 54 5.60 -4.21 2.21
N ASN A 55 5.83 -5.52 2.09
CA ASN A 55 5.36 -6.28 0.93
C ASN A 55 3.88 -6.61 1.11
N VAL A 56 3.03 -6.01 0.28
CA VAL A 56 1.58 -6.18 0.34
C VAL A 56 1.09 -6.87 -0.94
N ALA A 57 0.19 -7.84 -0.81
CA ALA A 57 -0.42 -8.50 -1.96
C ALA A 57 -1.24 -7.50 -2.78
N ASN A 58 -1.13 -7.56 -4.11
CA ASN A 58 -1.75 -6.59 -5.02
C ASN A 58 -3.26 -6.52 -4.85
N GLU A 59 -3.91 -7.66 -4.56
CA GLU A 59 -5.35 -7.74 -4.28
C GLU A 59 -5.82 -6.94 -3.05
N ARG A 60 -4.88 -6.51 -2.20
CA ARG A 60 -5.14 -5.76 -0.96
C ARG A 60 -4.79 -4.29 -1.09
N LEU A 61 -4.42 -3.86 -2.28
CA LEU A 61 -4.07 -2.48 -2.61
C LEU A 61 -5.05 -1.97 -3.66
N GLU A 62 -5.42 -0.71 -3.53
CA GLU A 62 -6.24 -0.01 -4.50
C GLU A 62 -5.57 1.30 -4.88
N HIS A 63 -5.81 1.79 -6.10
CA HIS A 63 -5.40 3.13 -6.47
C HIS A 63 -6.09 4.16 -5.58
N LEU A 64 -5.28 5.03 -4.95
CA LEU A 64 -5.83 6.17 -4.25
C LEU A 64 -6.29 7.19 -5.29
N VAL A 65 -7.53 7.05 -5.75
CA VAL A 65 -8.18 8.05 -6.61
C VAL A 65 -8.57 9.21 -5.71
N THR A 66 -7.78 10.28 -5.71
CA THR A 66 -8.25 11.58 -5.22
C THR A 66 -9.44 11.98 -6.08
N LEU A 67 -10.63 12.02 -5.49
CA LEU A 67 -11.90 12.38 -6.14
C LEU A 67 -11.97 13.87 -6.54
N GLU A 68 -10.86 14.49 -6.97
CA GLU A 68 -10.81 15.89 -7.42
C GLU A 68 -11.08 16.04 -8.94
N GLN A 69 -11.91 15.17 -9.51
CA GLN A 69 -12.31 15.22 -10.93
C GLN A 69 -13.78 14.85 -11.12
N ARG A 70 -14.67 15.42 -10.30
CA ARG A 70 -16.10 15.52 -10.60
C ARG A 70 -16.54 16.98 -10.48
N GLU A 71 -16.04 17.78 -11.42
CA GLU A 71 -16.73 19.01 -11.84
C GLU A 71 -17.76 18.67 -12.92
#